data_AF-A0A963UBE2-F1
#
_entry.id   AF-A0A963UBE2-F1
#
_cell.length_a   1.000
_cell.length_b   1.000
_cell.length_c   1.000
_cell.angle_alpha   90.00
_cell.angle_beta   90.00
_cell.angle_gamma   90.00
#
_symmetry.space_group_name_H-M   'P 1'
#
loop_
_entity.id
_entity.type
_entity.pdbx_description
1 polymer ?
#
loop_
_entity_poly.entity_id
_entity_poly.type
_entity_poly.pdbx_seq_one_letter_code
_entity_poly.pdbx_strand_id
1 'polypeptide(L)'
;MLPPDAWIDEAPEGEIRGIVYPFVYPPLWAWAASLLQGVVSYEEFSSLVSFANPLLMLGMLIMAHRLAAPALGQATYVAIGAIFFWFSMAGAMALFQKQPQIMVAFLTVFAIYSVHLGRPVAGGLALAAAASIKLFPAALAIFWLASGQRRATASFCVAGGALAVLSVIVAGWPLHEAFLHEVRLISGTSLLTRLNYSVESVFTAALFPDLVTFVAAPSVGSGAGAGVG
;
A
#
# COMPACT_ATOMS: atom_id res chain seq x y z
N MET A 1 7.79 -12.53 9.33
CA MET A 1 7.88 -13.59 8.32
C MET A 1 9.11 -13.33 7.48
N LEU A 2 9.99 -14.34 7.38
CA LEU A 2 11.06 -14.34 6.39
C LEU A 2 10.45 -14.71 5.03
N PRO A 3 10.99 -14.23 3.90
CA PRO A 3 10.61 -14.75 2.59
C PRO A 3 10.94 -16.27 2.53
N PRO A 4 10.21 -17.06 1.73
CA PRO A 4 10.56 -18.46 1.48
C PRO A 4 12.01 -18.59 1.00
N ASP A 5 12.73 -19.62 1.45
CA ASP A 5 14.14 -19.82 1.08
C ASP A 5 14.34 -19.89 -0.43
N ALA A 6 13.39 -20.50 -1.15
CA ALA A 6 13.39 -20.55 -2.62
C ALA A 6 13.46 -19.15 -3.27
N TRP A 7 12.89 -18.11 -2.65
CA TRP A 7 12.99 -16.74 -3.20
C TRP A 7 14.37 -16.15 -3.06
N ILE A 8 15.13 -16.59 -2.04
CA ILE A 8 16.53 -16.19 -1.83
C ILE A 8 17.42 -16.96 -2.80
N ASP A 9 17.15 -18.26 -2.99
CA ASP A 9 17.91 -19.13 -3.88
C ASP A 9 17.71 -18.80 -5.37
N GLU A 10 16.51 -18.33 -5.74
CA GLU A 10 16.18 -17.90 -7.11
C GLU A 10 16.54 -16.43 -7.38
N ALA A 11 17.02 -15.68 -6.38
CA ALA A 11 17.49 -14.32 -6.58
C ALA A 11 18.77 -14.35 -7.43
N PRO A 12 18.82 -13.65 -8.58
CA PRO A 12 20.01 -13.67 -9.43
C PRO A 12 21.23 -13.18 -8.63
N GLU A 13 22.29 -14.00 -8.60
CA GLU A 13 23.53 -13.68 -7.89
C GLU A 13 24.06 -12.31 -8.36
N GLY A 14 24.04 -11.33 -7.44
CA GLY A 14 24.58 -9.99 -7.68
C GLY A 14 23.60 -8.91 -8.12
N GLU A 15 22.36 -9.24 -8.50
CA GLU A 15 21.36 -8.24 -8.94
C GLU A 15 20.51 -7.68 -7.79
N ILE A 16 20.19 -8.49 -6.77
CA ILE A 16 19.34 -8.05 -5.65
C ILE A 16 20.21 -7.74 -4.43
N ARG A 17 20.51 -6.45 -4.22
CA ARG A 17 21.10 -5.95 -2.96
C ARG A 17 20.01 -5.28 -2.12
N GLY A 18 19.71 -5.85 -0.95
CA GLY A 18 18.76 -5.24 -0.02
C GLY A 18 17.99 -6.23 0.86
N ILE A 19 16.98 -5.69 1.55
CA ILE A 19 16.05 -6.47 2.38
C ILE A 19 14.94 -7.02 1.48
N VAL A 20 14.75 -8.34 1.51
CA VAL A 20 13.63 -9.00 0.81
C VAL A 20 12.45 -9.09 1.77
N TYR A 21 11.30 -8.55 1.35
CA TYR A 21 10.06 -8.63 2.12
C TYR A 21 9.10 -9.62 1.47
N PRO A 22 8.32 -10.38 2.26
CA PRO A 22 7.26 -11.21 1.72
C PRO A 22 6.26 -10.34 0.95
N PHE A 23 5.88 -10.80 -0.23
CA PHE A 23 4.89 -10.12 -1.07
C PHE A 23 3.50 -10.37 -0.49
N VAL A 24 2.93 -9.36 0.17
CA VAL A 24 1.60 -9.43 0.78
C VAL A 24 0.66 -8.45 0.07
N TYR A 25 0.46 -8.66 -1.24
CA TYR A 25 -0.49 -7.88 -2.04
C TYR A 25 -1.39 -8.80 -2.88
N PRO A 26 -2.58 -8.32 -3.31
CA PRO A 26 -3.50 -9.13 -4.10
C PRO A 26 -2.87 -9.68 -5.40
N PRO A 27 -3.20 -10.92 -5.82
CA PRO A 27 -2.58 -11.59 -6.96
C PRO A 27 -2.57 -10.81 -8.28
N LEU A 28 -3.60 -9.99 -8.53
CA LEU A 28 -3.68 -9.13 -9.72
C LEU A 28 -2.41 -8.29 -9.94
N TRP A 29 -1.85 -7.75 -8.86
CA TRP A 29 -0.69 -6.86 -8.96
C TRP A 29 0.62 -7.62 -9.12
N ALA A 30 0.71 -8.85 -8.58
CA ALA A 30 1.84 -9.74 -8.88
C ALA A 30 1.86 -10.11 -10.36
N TRP A 31 0.69 -10.49 -10.90
CA TRP A 31 0.54 -10.77 -12.32
C TRP A 31 0.87 -9.54 -13.17
N ALA A 32 0.33 -8.37 -12.84
CA ALA A 32 0.62 -7.13 -13.57
C ALA A 32 2.12 -6.76 -13.54
N ALA A 33 2.79 -6.94 -12.41
CA ALA A 33 4.23 -6.72 -12.29
C ALA A 33 5.03 -7.72 -13.12
N SER A 34 4.57 -8.97 -13.24
CA SER A 34 5.22 -9.98 -14.09
C SER A 34 5.24 -9.60 -15.58
N LEU A 35 4.24 -8.84 -16.05
CA LEU A 35 4.21 -8.35 -17.44
C LEU A 35 5.27 -7.29 -17.73
N LEU A 36 5.84 -6.67 -16.69
CA LEU A 36 6.92 -5.69 -16.83
C LEU A 36 8.29 -6.38 -16.83
N GLN A 37 8.38 -7.66 -16.45
CA GLN A 37 9.63 -8.41 -16.48
C GLN A 37 10.17 -8.48 -17.91
N GLY A 38 11.43 -8.08 -18.09
CA GLY A 38 12.11 -8.05 -19.39
C GLY A 38 11.78 -6.84 -20.27
N VAL A 39 10.84 -5.96 -19.87
CA VAL A 39 10.52 -4.71 -20.59
C VAL A 39 11.09 -3.49 -19.89
N VAL A 40 11.05 -3.48 -18.55
CA VAL A 40 11.49 -2.36 -17.72
C VAL A 40 12.46 -2.89 -16.67
N SER A 41 13.63 -2.27 -16.54
CA SER A 41 14.56 -2.63 -15.47
C SER A 41 14.01 -2.24 -14.10
N TYR A 42 14.51 -2.87 -13.04
CA TYR A 42 14.13 -2.49 -11.69
C TYR A 42 14.48 -1.01 -11.41
N GLU A 43 15.63 -0.52 -11.88
CA GLU A 43 16.09 0.85 -11.73
C GLU A 43 15.15 1.86 -12.41
N GLU A 44 14.69 1.54 -13.63
CA GLU A 44 13.74 2.36 -14.39
C GLU A 44 12.40 2.44 -13.68
N PHE A 45 11.85 1.29 -13.27
CA PHE A 45 10.59 1.22 -12.52
C PHE A 45 10.70 1.99 -11.19
N SER A 46 11.78 1.77 -10.46
CA SER A 46 12.11 2.46 -9.22
C SER A 46 12.20 3.97 -9.40
N SER A 47 12.83 4.44 -10.49
CA SER A 47 12.96 5.86 -10.81
C SER A 47 11.61 6.48 -11.15
N LEU A 48 10.79 5.79 -11.94
CA LEU A 48 9.42 6.20 -12.25
C LEU A 48 8.57 6.36 -10.99
N VAL A 49 8.59 5.38 -10.09
CA VAL A 49 7.84 5.45 -8.82
C VAL A 49 8.35 6.58 -7.93
N SER A 50 9.68 6.77 -7.87
CA SER A 50 10.30 7.85 -7.09
C SER A 50 9.89 9.23 -7.58
N PHE A 51 9.66 9.39 -8.88
CA PHE A 51 9.15 10.63 -9.47
C PHE A 51 7.64 10.78 -9.31
N ALA A 52 6.87 9.71 -9.51
CA ALA A 52 5.42 9.72 -9.44
C ALA A 52 4.90 10.00 -8.02
N ASN A 53 5.52 9.41 -7.00
CA ASN A 53 5.04 9.51 -5.61
C ASN A 53 4.95 10.95 -5.08
N PRO A 54 5.97 11.82 -5.21
CA PRO A 54 5.86 13.23 -4.86
C PRO A 54 4.73 13.96 -5.59
N LEU A 55 4.52 13.68 -6.89
CA LEU A 55 3.45 14.31 -7.66
C LEU A 55 2.06 13.88 -7.15
N LEU A 56 1.89 12.60 -6.84
CA LEU A 56 0.67 12.08 -6.22
C LEU A 56 0.43 12.73 -4.85
N MET A 57 1.47 12.92 -4.04
CA MET A 57 1.37 13.63 -2.76
C MET A 57 0.93 15.08 -2.93
N LEU A 58 1.51 15.81 -3.88
CA LEU A 58 1.08 17.18 -4.18
C LEU A 58 -0.38 17.22 -4.66
N GLY A 59 -0.77 16.26 -5.52
CA GLY A 59 -2.15 16.10 -5.96
C GLY A 59 -3.11 15.88 -4.79
N MET A 60 -2.74 15.02 -3.83
CA MET A 60 -3.51 14.82 -2.59
C MET A 60 -3.69 16.11 -1.81
N LEU A 61 -2.61 16.86 -1.59
CA LEU A 61 -2.65 18.11 -0.82
C LEU A 61 -3.51 19.17 -1.49
N ILE A 62 -3.47 19.27 -2.82
CA ILE A 62 -4.33 20.19 -3.59
C ILE A 62 -5.80 19.80 -3.45
N MET A 63 -6.13 18.51 -3.54
CA MET A 63 -7.51 18.04 -3.35
C MET A 63 -7.98 18.25 -1.92
N ALA A 64 -7.14 17.95 -0.93
CA ALA A 64 -7.44 18.16 0.48
C ALA A 64 -7.67 19.63 0.82
N HIS A 65 -6.84 20.54 0.27
CA HIS A 65 -7.02 22.00 0.40
C HIS A 65 -8.43 22.42 -0.03
N ARG A 66 -8.85 21.98 -1.21
CA ARG A 66 -10.16 22.31 -1.79
C ARG A 66 -11.33 21.77 -0.96
N LEU A 67 -11.13 20.67 -0.24
CA LEU A 67 -12.16 20.05 0.60
C LEU A 67 -12.25 20.67 1.99
N ALA A 68 -11.12 20.96 2.62
CA ALA A 68 -11.07 21.21 4.07
C ALA A 68 -10.68 22.64 4.44
N ALA A 69 -9.90 23.34 3.61
CA ALA A 69 -9.36 24.65 3.98
C ALA A 69 -9.26 25.63 2.80
N PRO A 70 -10.35 25.85 2.03
CA PRO A 70 -10.31 26.73 0.86
C PRO A 70 -9.98 28.19 1.22
N ALA A 71 -10.16 28.60 2.48
CA ALA A 71 -9.83 29.95 2.97
C ALA A 71 -8.31 30.21 3.10
N LEU A 72 -7.49 29.17 3.24
CA LEU A 72 -6.03 29.30 3.21
C LEU A 72 -5.56 29.39 1.76
N GLY A 73 -4.48 30.16 1.49
CA GLY A 73 -3.87 30.16 0.17
C GLY A 73 -3.39 28.75 -0.20
N GLN A 74 -3.73 28.26 -1.40
CA GLN A 74 -3.40 26.89 -1.83
C GLN A 74 -1.90 26.60 -1.72
N ALA A 75 -1.06 27.54 -2.15
CA ALA A 75 0.40 27.40 -2.05
C ALA A 75 0.86 27.25 -0.59
N THR A 76 0.31 28.04 0.33
CA THR A 76 0.58 27.96 1.77
C THR A 76 0.15 26.60 2.34
N TYR A 77 -1.05 26.14 2.01
CA TYR A 77 -1.56 24.85 2.46
C TYR A 77 -0.69 23.69 1.95
N VAL A 78 -0.35 23.70 0.66
CA VAL A 78 0.51 22.67 0.06
C VAL A 78 1.90 22.70 0.65
N ALA A 79 2.49 23.88 0.86
CA ALA A 79 3.82 24.01 1.47
C ALA A 79 3.84 23.47 2.90
N ILE A 80 2.87 23.86 3.73
CA ILE A 80 2.72 23.36 5.11
C ILE A 80 2.52 21.84 5.09
N GLY A 81 1.59 21.34 4.26
CA GLY A 81 1.32 19.92 4.14
C GLY A 81 2.54 19.11 3.68
N ALA A 82 3.31 19.62 2.72
CA ALA A 82 4.54 18.99 2.24
C ALA A 82 5.60 18.93 3.35
N ILE A 83 5.77 20.00 4.14
CA ILE A 83 6.65 20.00 5.31
C ILE A 83 6.20 18.92 6.31
N PHE A 84 4.91 18.90 6.69
CA PHE A 84 4.39 17.89 7.61
C PHE A 84 4.61 16.46 7.09
N PHE A 85 4.36 16.20 5.81
CA PHE A 85 4.61 14.89 5.23
C PHE A 85 6.09 14.52 5.30
N TRP A 86 7.00 15.44 4.91
CA TRP A 86 8.43 15.20 4.88
C TRP A 86 9.01 14.92 6.27
N PHE A 87 8.54 15.63 7.29
CA PHE A 87 9.01 15.46 8.67
C PHE A 87 8.21 14.43 9.47
N SER A 88 7.11 13.91 8.93
CA SER A 88 6.42 12.76 9.53
C SER A 88 7.14 11.46 9.18
N MET A 89 7.24 10.56 10.15
CA MET A 89 7.76 9.21 9.91
C MET A 89 6.96 8.50 8.80
N ALA A 90 5.64 8.65 8.79
CA ALA A 90 4.76 8.03 7.79
C ALA A 90 5.05 8.52 6.36
N GLY A 91 5.19 9.84 6.15
CA GLY A 91 5.46 10.40 4.84
C GLY A 91 6.90 10.12 4.36
N ALA A 92 7.89 10.31 5.24
CA ALA A 92 9.28 10.03 4.92
C ALA A 92 9.50 8.56 4.54
N MET A 93 8.92 7.63 5.32
CA MET A 93 9.05 6.20 5.03
C MET A 93 8.31 5.78 3.77
N ALA A 94 7.13 6.32 3.51
CA ALA A 94 6.38 6.01 2.30
C ALA A 94 7.14 6.42 1.03
N LEU A 95 7.83 7.58 1.06
CA LEU A 95 8.69 8.05 -0.03
C LEU A 95 9.96 7.20 -0.16
N PHE A 96 10.66 6.98 0.96
CA PHE A 96 11.93 6.24 0.98
C PHE A 96 11.77 4.80 0.48
N GLN A 97 10.72 4.12 0.95
CA GLN A 97 10.42 2.74 0.58
C GLN A 97 9.61 2.63 -0.73
N LYS A 98 9.29 3.75 -1.38
CA LYS A 98 8.52 3.79 -2.63
C LYS A 98 7.20 3.00 -2.53
N GLN A 99 6.55 3.05 -1.37
CA GLN A 99 5.41 2.20 -1.08
C GLN A 99 4.20 2.53 -1.97
N PRO A 100 3.43 1.52 -2.42
CA PRO A 100 2.17 1.75 -3.12
C PRO A 100 1.13 2.47 -2.24
N GLN A 101 1.36 2.58 -0.92
CA GLN A 101 0.56 3.33 0.03
C GLN A 101 0.28 4.78 -0.43
N ILE A 102 1.23 5.45 -1.10
CA ILE A 102 1.03 6.82 -1.61
C ILE A 102 -0.05 6.84 -2.71
N MET A 103 0.01 5.90 -3.65
CA MET A 103 -1.01 5.73 -4.68
C MET A 103 -2.37 5.42 -4.06
N VAL A 104 -2.42 4.51 -3.07
CA VAL A 104 -3.66 4.17 -2.34
C VAL A 104 -4.26 5.40 -1.66
N ALA A 105 -3.44 6.18 -0.94
CA ALA A 105 -3.88 7.40 -0.30
C ALA A 105 -4.40 8.42 -1.33
N PHE A 106 -3.69 8.57 -2.45
CA PHE A 106 -4.09 9.47 -3.53
C PHE A 106 -5.44 9.09 -4.12
N LEU A 107 -5.62 7.83 -4.49
CA LEU A 107 -6.88 7.33 -5.01
C LEU A 107 -8.02 7.47 -4.00
N THR A 108 -7.75 7.29 -2.70
CA THR A 108 -8.74 7.46 -1.63
C THR A 108 -9.17 8.93 -1.50
N VAL A 109 -8.22 9.88 -1.49
CA VAL A 109 -8.53 11.32 -1.45
C VAL A 109 -9.24 11.75 -2.74
N PHE A 110 -8.79 11.28 -3.89
CA PHE A 110 -9.44 11.53 -5.19
C PHE A 110 -10.87 10.97 -5.23
N ALA A 111 -11.10 9.82 -4.60
CA ALA A 111 -12.42 9.23 -4.48
C ALA A 111 -13.38 10.13 -3.70
N ILE A 112 -12.96 10.61 -2.53
CA ILE A 112 -13.71 11.57 -1.70
C ILE A 112 -13.95 12.87 -2.46
N TYR A 113 -12.90 13.42 -3.06
CA TYR A 113 -12.96 14.65 -3.83
C TYR A 113 -13.94 14.55 -5.01
N SER A 114 -13.93 13.43 -5.73
CA SER A 114 -14.84 13.19 -6.84
C SER A 114 -16.30 13.12 -6.41
N VAL A 115 -16.60 12.43 -5.29
CA VAL A 115 -17.96 12.41 -4.74
C VAL A 115 -18.40 13.81 -4.31
N HIS A 116 -17.52 14.58 -3.68
CA HIS A 116 -17.80 15.96 -3.27
C HIS A 116 -18.13 16.87 -4.46
N LEU A 117 -17.46 16.68 -5.61
CA LEU A 117 -17.76 17.38 -6.86
C LEU A 117 -19.01 16.85 -7.61
N GLY A 118 -19.80 15.97 -7.01
CA GLY A 118 -20.98 15.38 -7.67
C GLY A 118 -20.64 14.38 -8.77
N ARG A 119 -19.44 13.78 -8.74
CA ARG A 119 -18.98 12.74 -9.68
C ARG A 119 -18.88 11.36 -8.99
N PRO A 120 -20.00 10.80 -8.49
CA PRO A 120 -19.97 9.62 -7.64
C PRO A 120 -19.41 8.38 -8.33
N VAL A 121 -19.61 8.24 -9.65
CA VAL A 121 -19.08 7.11 -10.42
C VAL A 121 -17.56 7.09 -10.35
N ALA A 122 -16.90 8.20 -10.70
CA ALA A 122 -15.45 8.35 -10.63
C ALA A 122 -14.94 8.11 -9.20
N GLY A 123 -15.68 8.57 -8.20
CA GLY A 123 -15.40 8.30 -6.79
C GLY A 123 -15.32 6.80 -6.46
N GLY A 124 -16.36 6.04 -6.82
CA GLY A 124 -16.37 4.60 -6.59
C GLY A 124 -15.34 3.82 -7.42
N LEU A 125 -15.07 4.23 -8.67
CA LEU A 125 -14.00 3.62 -9.49
C LEU A 125 -12.62 3.79 -8.83
N ALA A 126 -12.32 5.01 -8.39
CA ALA A 126 -11.06 5.31 -7.71
C ALA A 126 -10.92 4.56 -6.39
N LEU A 127 -12.01 4.46 -5.62
CA LEU A 127 -12.01 3.70 -4.37
C LEU A 127 -11.82 2.20 -4.61
N ALA A 128 -12.42 1.64 -5.68
CA ALA A 128 -12.24 0.24 -6.06
C ALA A 128 -10.79 -0.04 -6.46
N ALA A 129 -10.17 0.85 -7.24
CA ALA A 129 -8.75 0.76 -7.56
C ALA A 129 -7.88 0.82 -6.30
N ALA A 130 -8.13 1.75 -5.38
CA ALA A 130 -7.43 1.84 -4.09
C ALA A 130 -7.57 0.54 -3.28
N ALA A 131 -8.81 0.06 -3.13
CA ALA A 131 -9.15 -1.16 -2.38
C ALA A 131 -8.50 -2.41 -2.98
N SER A 132 -8.37 -2.47 -4.31
CA SER A 132 -7.71 -3.57 -5.01
C SER A 132 -6.20 -3.62 -4.76
N ILE A 133 -5.57 -2.51 -4.38
CA ILE A 133 -4.15 -2.46 -4.00
C ILE A 133 -4.00 -2.77 -2.50
N LYS A 134 -4.87 -2.18 -1.67
CA LYS A 134 -4.86 -2.37 -0.21
C LYS A 134 -6.29 -2.33 0.29
N LEU A 135 -6.70 -3.29 1.12
CA LEU A 135 -8.12 -3.48 1.46
C LEU A 135 -8.75 -2.33 2.27
N PHE A 136 -7.97 -1.64 3.11
CA PHE A 136 -8.48 -0.67 4.09
C PHE A 136 -9.43 0.43 3.55
N PRO A 137 -9.17 1.07 2.39
CA PRO A 137 -10.08 2.07 1.81
C PRO A 137 -11.49 1.54 1.52
N ALA A 138 -11.69 0.23 1.36
CA ALA A 138 -13.02 -0.35 1.14
C ALA A 138 -14.03 0.02 2.24
N ALA A 139 -13.56 0.30 3.47
CA ALA A 139 -14.42 0.79 4.55
C ALA A 139 -15.17 2.08 4.20
N LEU A 140 -14.61 2.94 3.34
CA LEU A 140 -15.27 4.17 2.88
C LEU A 140 -16.56 3.87 2.10
N ALA A 141 -16.62 2.74 1.38
CA ALA A 141 -17.83 2.35 0.65
C ALA A 141 -19.01 2.05 1.59
N ILE A 142 -18.73 1.58 2.81
CA ILE A 142 -19.74 1.35 3.86
C ILE A 142 -20.32 2.69 4.33
N PHE A 143 -19.46 3.68 4.58
CA PHE A 143 -19.91 5.03 4.94
C PHE A 143 -20.76 5.64 3.83
N TRP A 144 -20.38 5.50 2.56
CA TRP A 144 -21.19 5.95 1.44
C TRP A 144 -22.55 5.26 1.36
N LEU A 145 -22.60 3.95 1.60
CA LEU A 145 -23.86 3.22 1.65
C LEU A 145 -24.76 3.77 2.77
N ALA A 146 -24.20 3.96 3.96
CA ALA A 146 -24.91 4.49 5.12
C ALA A 146 -25.38 5.95 4.92
N SER A 147 -24.58 6.78 4.25
CA SER A 147 -24.93 8.17 3.92
C SER A 147 -25.82 8.32 2.68
N GLY A 148 -26.31 7.22 2.10
CA GLY A 148 -27.21 7.26 0.94
C GLY A 148 -26.54 7.55 -0.40
N GLN A 149 -25.21 7.51 -0.49
CA GLN A 149 -24.41 7.73 -1.70
C GLN A 149 -24.41 6.50 -2.63
N ARG A 150 -25.61 6.01 -2.97
CA ARG A 150 -25.83 4.73 -3.68
C ARG A 150 -25.06 4.62 -5.00
N ARG A 151 -24.92 5.72 -5.75
CA ARG A 151 -24.20 5.73 -7.04
C ARG A 151 -22.71 5.46 -6.87
N ALA A 152 -22.09 6.00 -5.82
CA ALA A 152 -20.68 5.78 -5.53
C ALA A 152 -20.44 4.36 -4.99
N THR A 153 -21.30 3.89 -4.09
CA THR A 153 -21.27 2.50 -3.61
C THR A 153 -21.47 1.50 -4.77
N ALA A 154 -22.45 1.74 -5.64
CA ALA A 154 -22.71 0.85 -6.77
C ALA A 154 -21.52 0.81 -7.75
N SER A 155 -20.93 1.95 -8.10
CA SER A 155 -19.74 1.95 -8.98
C SER A 155 -18.53 1.30 -8.32
N PHE A 156 -18.34 1.47 -7.01
CA PHE A 156 -17.34 0.73 -6.24
C PHE A 156 -17.57 -0.78 -6.31
N CYS A 157 -18.79 -1.26 -6.03
CA CYS A 157 -19.10 -2.69 -6.07
C CYS A 157 -18.92 -3.30 -7.46
N VAL A 158 -19.38 -2.60 -8.51
CA VAL A 158 -19.24 -3.08 -9.89
C VAL A 158 -17.77 -3.13 -10.30
N ALA A 159 -17.00 -2.06 -10.08
CA ALA A 159 -15.59 -2.04 -10.46
C ALA A 159 -14.72 -2.96 -9.60
N GLY A 160 -14.98 -3.02 -8.29
CA GLY A 160 -14.29 -3.93 -7.38
C GLY A 160 -14.58 -5.39 -7.73
N GLY A 161 -15.84 -5.72 -8.04
CA GLY A 161 -16.24 -7.03 -8.54
C GLY A 161 -15.56 -7.39 -9.86
N ALA A 162 -15.51 -6.44 -10.80
CA ALA A 162 -14.82 -6.63 -12.08
C ALA A 162 -13.31 -6.87 -11.90
N LEU A 163 -12.65 -6.09 -11.02
CA LEU A 163 -11.22 -6.28 -10.69
C LEU A 163 -10.97 -7.62 -10.00
N ALA A 164 -11.85 -8.06 -9.11
CA ALA A 164 -11.74 -9.36 -8.45
C ALA A 164 -11.90 -10.51 -9.44
N VAL A 165 -12.89 -10.45 -10.33
CA VAL A 165 -13.08 -11.45 -11.39
C VAL A 165 -11.88 -11.46 -12.34
N LEU A 166 -11.41 -10.28 -12.77
CA LEU A 166 -10.22 -10.15 -13.61
C LEU A 166 -9.00 -10.78 -12.94
N SER A 167 -8.79 -10.50 -11.65
CA SER A 167 -7.70 -11.10 -10.85
C SER A 167 -7.74 -12.62 -10.92
N VAL A 168 -8.90 -13.24 -10.69
CA VAL A 168 -9.05 -14.70 -10.75
C VAL A 168 -8.80 -15.25 -12.16
N ILE A 169 -9.28 -14.55 -13.20
CA ILE A 169 -9.07 -14.95 -14.60
C ILE A 169 -7.57 -14.96 -14.96
N VAL A 170 -6.84 -13.90 -14.61
CA VAL A 170 -5.45 -13.73 -15.07
C VAL A 170 -4.41 -14.38 -14.17
N ALA A 171 -4.65 -14.41 -12.86
CA ALA A 171 -3.71 -14.93 -11.87
C ALA A 171 -4.06 -16.34 -11.38
N GLY A 172 -5.27 -16.83 -11.68
CA GLY A 172 -5.76 -18.15 -11.28
C GLY A 172 -6.19 -18.23 -9.81
N TRP A 173 -7.09 -19.17 -9.52
CA TRP A 173 -7.56 -19.43 -8.16
C TRP A 173 -6.47 -19.92 -7.19
N PRO A 174 -5.52 -20.81 -7.58
CA PRO A 174 -4.49 -21.30 -6.65
C PRO A 174 -3.64 -20.19 -6.02
N LEU A 175 -3.31 -19.14 -6.77
CA LEU A 175 -2.55 -18.01 -6.22
C LEU A 175 -3.38 -17.17 -5.23
N HIS A 176 -4.70 -17.11 -5.42
CA HIS A 176 -5.60 -16.47 -4.44
C HIS A 176 -5.71 -17.30 -3.16
N GLU A 177 -5.75 -18.63 -3.28
CA GLU A 177 -5.76 -19.51 -2.12
C GLU A 177 -4.48 -19.36 -1.29
N ALA A 178 -3.31 -19.36 -1.94
CA ALA A 178 -2.03 -19.10 -1.27
C ALA A 178 -1.99 -17.71 -0.62
N PHE A 179 -2.43 -16.65 -1.32
CA PHE A 179 -2.52 -15.31 -0.76
C PHE A 179 -3.45 -15.26 0.47
N LEU A 180 -4.62 -15.88 0.40
CA LEU A 180 -5.58 -15.90 1.51
C LEU A 180 -5.05 -16.71 2.70
N HIS A 181 -4.25 -17.76 2.45
CA HIS A 181 -3.56 -18.51 3.49
C HIS A 181 -2.57 -17.60 4.23
N GLU A 182 -1.70 -16.88 3.51
CA GLU A 182 -0.74 -15.93 4.09
C GLU A 182 -1.44 -14.82 4.89
N VAL A 183 -2.53 -14.26 4.36
CA VAL A 183 -3.31 -13.24 5.08
C VAL A 183 -3.86 -13.78 6.40
N ARG A 184 -4.35 -15.03 6.44
CA ARG A 184 -4.83 -15.65 7.68
C ARG A 184 -3.69 -15.84 8.68
N LEU A 185 -2.54 -16.31 8.23
CA LEU A 185 -1.35 -16.46 9.07
C LEU A 185 -0.92 -15.12 9.68
N ILE A 186 -0.86 -14.06 8.86
CA ILE A 186 -0.50 -12.70 9.31
C ILE A 186 -1.53 -12.16 10.31
N SER A 187 -2.83 -12.35 10.04
CA SER A 187 -3.90 -11.84 10.90
C SER A 187 -3.91 -12.42 12.31
N GLY A 188 -3.29 -13.60 12.50
CA GLY A 188 -3.11 -14.22 13.82
C GLY A 188 -1.82 -13.81 14.54
N THR A 189 -1.02 -12.90 13.97
CA THR A 189 0.29 -12.49 14.50
C THR A 189 0.40 -10.98 14.66
N SER A 190 0.82 -10.52 15.84
CA SER A 190 1.17 -9.11 16.04
C SER A 190 2.64 -8.89 15.66
N LEU A 191 2.88 -8.34 14.48
CA LEU A 191 4.22 -8.06 14.00
C LEU A 191 4.64 -6.64 14.38
N LEU A 192 5.40 -6.52 15.46
CA LEU A 192 6.05 -5.27 15.84
C LEU A 192 7.35 -5.11 15.05
N THR A 193 7.42 -4.08 14.21
CA THR A 193 8.68 -3.63 13.61
C THR A 193 8.89 -2.17 13.95
N ARG A 194 10.12 -1.67 13.77
CA ARG A 194 10.40 -0.22 13.88
C ARG A 194 9.58 0.64 12.91
N LEU A 195 8.89 0.01 11.95
CA LEU A 195 8.12 0.65 10.91
C LEU A 195 6.60 0.39 11.05
N ASN A 196 6.18 -0.52 11.93
CA ASN A 196 4.78 -0.89 12.12
C ASN A 196 4.34 -0.60 13.56
N TYR A 197 3.71 0.56 13.76
CA TYR A 197 3.08 0.96 15.01
C TYR A 197 1.56 0.79 14.88
N SER A 198 1.09 -0.45 14.86
CA SER A 198 -0.33 -0.69 15.08
C SER A 198 -0.65 -0.49 16.57
N VAL A 199 -1.86 0.00 16.89
CA VAL A 199 -2.30 0.18 18.28
C VAL A 199 -2.15 -1.14 19.03
N GLU A 200 -2.59 -2.24 18.43
CA GLU A 200 -2.44 -3.59 18.97
C GLU A 200 -0.98 -3.96 19.26
N SER A 201 -0.05 -3.69 18.34
CA SER A 201 1.37 -3.98 18.54
C SER A 201 1.99 -3.14 19.64
N VAL A 202 1.59 -1.87 19.78
CA VAL A 202 2.03 -1.00 20.88
C VAL A 202 1.49 -1.49 22.22
N PHE A 203 0.20 -1.84 22.30
CA PHE A 203 -0.40 -2.40 23.51
C PHE A 203 0.21 -3.75 23.88
N THR A 204 0.44 -4.63 22.90
CA THR A 204 1.08 -5.93 23.11
C THR A 204 2.49 -5.74 23.64
N ALA A 205 3.28 -4.85 23.03
CA ALA A 205 4.64 -4.56 23.49
C ALA A 205 4.68 -3.90 24.88
N ALA A 206 3.70 -3.07 25.22
CA ALA A 206 3.65 -2.38 26.51
C ALA A 206 3.16 -3.28 27.65
N LEU A 207 2.17 -4.14 27.39
CA LEU A 207 1.49 -4.94 28.42
C LEU A 207 1.99 -6.39 28.50
N PHE A 208 2.49 -6.94 27.39
CA PHE A 208 2.90 -8.34 27.26
C PHE A 208 4.26 -8.46 26.55
N PRO A 209 5.34 -7.86 27.09
CA PRO A 209 6.65 -7.85 26.43
C PRO A 209 7.20 -9.26 26.18
N ASP A 210 6.90 -10.22 27.05
CA ASP A 210 7.35 -11.62 26.93
C ASP A 210 6.71 -12.36 25.74
N LEU A 211 5.63 -11.82 25.17
CA LEU A 211 4.97 -12.38 23.98
C LEU A 211 5.47 -11.75 22.67
N VAL A 212 6.39 -10.77 22.74
CA VAL A 212 6.92 -10.10 21.55
C VAL A 212 8.20 -10.77 21.08
N THR A 213 8.17 -11.33 19.86
CA THR A 213 9.37 -11.80 19.18
C THR A 213 9.86 -10.75 18.19
N PHE A 214 11.11 -10.30 18.34
CA PHE A 214 11.77 -9.44 17.38
C PHE A 214 12.41 -10.27 16.27
N VAL A 215 12.02 -10.02 15.02
CA VAL A 215 12.61 -10.70 13.86
C VAL A 215 13.41 -9.66 13.07
N ALA A 216 14.72 -9.87 12.96
CA ALA A 216 15.57 -9.09 12.08
C ALA A 216 15.27 -9.46 10.61
N ALA A 217 15.21 -8.45 9.73
CA ALA A 217 14.94 -8.71 8.33
C ALA A 217 16.20 -9.30 7.65
N PRO A 218 16.07 -10.37 6.84
CA PRO A 218 17.19 -10.97 6.14
C PRO A 218 17.68 -10.04 5.03
N SER A 219 19.00 -9.95 4.85
CA SER A 219 19.64 -9.10 3.84
C SER A 219 20.48 -9.94 2.87
N VAL A 220 20.27 -9.75 1.57
CA VAL A 220 21.09 -10.39 0.53
C VAL A 220 22.29 -9.48 0.24
N GLY A 221 23.52 -9.98 0.47
CA GLY A 221 24.76 -9.32 0.01
C GLY A 221 25.76 -8.79 1.06
N SER A 222 25.57 -9.02 2.36
CA SER A 222 26.65 -8.86 3.36
C SER A 222 27.07 -10.26 3.83
N GLY A 223 28.35 -10.60 3.67
CA GLY A 223 28.88 -11.96 3.83
C GLY A 223 28.22 -12.79 4.94
N ALA A 224 27.88 -14.03 4.60
CA ALA A 224 27.58 -15.09 5.56
C ALA A 224 28.74 -15.18 6.57
N GLY A 225 28.60 -14.51 7.71
CA GLY A 225 29.71 -14.42 8.67
C GLY A 225 29.62 -13.26 9.65
N ALA A 226 28.53 -13.16 10.41
CA ALA A 226 28.56 -12.60 11.77
C ALA A 226 27.23 -12.93 12.45
N GLY A 227 27.22 -14.03 13.21
CA GLY A 227 26.09 -14.35 14.08
C GLY A 227 25.98 -13.40 15.26
N VAL A 228 24.78 -13.32 15.84
CA VAL A 228 24.47 -12.94 17.22
C VAL A 228 23.11 -13.62 17.47
N GLY A 229 22.90 -14.46 18.48
CA GLY A 229 23.25 -14.27 19.88
C GLY A 229 22.11 -13.53 20.56
#